data_AF-A0A534BS14-F1
#
_entry.id   AF-A0A534BS14-F1
#
_cell.length_a   1.000
_cell.length_b   1.000
_cell.length_c   1.000
_cell.angle_alpha   90.00
_cell.angle_beta   90.00
_cell.angle_gamma   90.00
#
_symmetry.space_group_name_H-M   'P 1'
#
loop_
_entity.id
_entity.type
_entity.pdbx_description
1 polymer ?
#
loop_
_entity_poly.entity_id
_entity_poly.type
_entity_poly.pdbx_seq_one_letter_code
_entity_poly.pdbx_strand_id
1 'polypeptide(L)'
;MNQVSDVARHVSMRARGLAAPLDERLDERRVLLAIGLLGAAWGMAVAAGGLTSLYLCASLIACGFILFDFRIGVVLLILLMPMSGSSTLFPHEMFGVVGLNPLNLLLAGTLISCMLHALADNSLRRLLPRPLLWLYIVPILVAGAIGSRHTRQIAPTLLTIYEGLDFPDAASYLRDMVLKPMLMVVFALLVGAAVAKSARPERFLLPALMSICVVAALVPVYVAHSGIALTALARDDSREFLSTLGLHANDLGRLYAVAYALALFTWSDAASRRLRLALLVALALTALALILTFSRGAFVALAVVNGLYVLWRFSAKTLFLAALAVVAALLFAPAAISERLASGHGAGLDAISAGRVNGLWLPLLPEVWRHPVLGNGIGSILWSDAMRSGAGHMVLPVTHPHNAYLQGALDMGVTGLLLLCAYFAHVWRGLRALAKDPGVTPALRGFYQGAAAGLAGILVANFTDSSLTPRPEQAFLWLAIGMMYGYQARRAAATAVARPAWDGAHA
;
A
#
# COMPACT_ATOMS: atom_id res chain seq x y z
N MET A 1 59.89 -49.22 -20.52
CA MET A 1 59.02 -48.46 -21.44
C MET A 1 57.81 -49.29 -21.86
N ASN A 2 57.03 -49.84 -20.91
CA ASN A 2 55.82 -50.63 -21.20
C ASN A 2 54.82 -50.70 -20.01
N GLN A 3 54.82 -49.71 -19.10
CA GLN A 3 53.88 -49.67 -17.97
C GLN A 3 53.13 -48.33 -17.80
N VAL A 4 53.38 -47.35 -18.68
CA VAL A 4 52.69 -46.05 -18.63
C VAL A 4 51.43 -46.03 -19.53
N SER A 5 51.24 -47.03 -20.39
CA SER A 5 50.12 -47.08 -21.35
C SER A 5 48.82 -47.68 -20.81
N ASP A 6 48.84 -48.43 -19.71
CA ASP A 6 47.63 -49.10 -19.18
C ASP A 6 46.87 -48.29 -18.12
N VAL A 7 47.54 -47.39 -17.40
CA VAL A 7 46.85 -46.50 -16.44
C VAL A 7 46.01 -45.44 -17.16
N ALA A 8 46.48 -44.96 -18.32
CA ALA A 8 45.74 -43.99 -19.14
C ALA A 8 44.46 -44.61 -19.77
N ARG A 9 44.45 -45.93 -20.05
CA ARG A 9 43.27 -46.61 -20.59
C ARG A 9 42.21 -46.92 -19.54
N HIS A 10 42.60 -47.19 -18.29
CA HIS A 10 41.63 -47.45 -17.23
C HIS A 10 40.95 -46.20 -16.66
N VAL A 11 41.58 -45.02 -16.73
CA VAL A 11 40.93 -43.74 -16.38
C VAL A 11 39.93 -43.31 -17.47
N SER A 12 40.19 -43.64 -18.74
CA SER A 12 39.28 -43.35 -19.86
C SER A 12 38.00 -44.21 -19.87
N MET A 13 37.98 -45.39 -19.26
CA MET A 13 36.79 -46.27 -19.26
C MET A 13 35.85 -46.06 -18.07
N ARG A 14 36.34 -45.59 -16.91
CA ARG A 14 35.45 -45.18 -15.80
C ARG A 14 34.83 -43.80 -15.99
N ALA A 15 35.41 -42.95 -16.83
CA ALA A 15 34.87 -41.63 -17.17
C ALA A 15 33.72 -41.65 -18.22
N ARG A 16 33.39 -42.80 -18.81
CA ARG A 16 32.26 -42.92 -19.77
C ARG A 16 30.99 -43.56 -19.18
N GLY A 17 30.98 -43.90 -17.88
CA GLY A 17 29.85 -44.57 -17.22
C GLY A 17 28.99 -43.70 -16.31
N LEU A 18 29.30 -42.41 -16.13
CA LEU A 18 28.58 -41.51 -15.21
C LEU A 18 28.10 -40.20 -15.84
N ALA A 19 28.21 -40.07 -17.16
CA ALA A 19 27.44 -39.11 -17.94
C ALA A 19 26.30 -39.87 -18.62
N ALA A 20 25.31 -40.30 -17.85
CA ALA A 20 24.00 -40.53 -18.44
C ALA A 20 23.53 -39.15 -18.91
N PRO A 21 23.31 -38.94 -20.21
CA PRO A 21 22.59 -37.76 -20.62
C PRO A 21 21.16 -37.99 -20.11
N LEU A 22 20.72 -37.20 -19.13
CA LEU A 22 19.29 -36.92 -18.99
C LEU A 22 18.89 -36.08 -20.21
N ASP A 23 18.96 -36.70 -21.39
CA ASP A 23 18.28 -36.27 -22.62
C ASP A 23 16.83 -36.77 -22.47
N GLU A 24 16.15 -36.35 -21.39
CA GLU A 24 14.71 -36.14 -21.49
C GLU A 24 14.54 -34.92 -22.39
N ARG A 25 14.70 -35.14 -23.70
CA ARG A 25 14.07 -34.27 -24.69
C ARG A 25 12.59 -34.38 -24.40
N LEU A 26 12.09 -33.45 -23.59
CA LEU A 26 10.70 -33.04 -23.62
C LEU A 26 10.40 -32.80 -25.10
N ASP A 27 9.78 -33.80 -25.72
CA ASP A 27 9.46 -33.86 -27.14
C ASP A 27 8.82 -32.52 -27.49
N GLU A 28 9.56 -31.65 -28.18
CA GLU A 28 9.18 -30.23 -28.35
C GLU A 28 7.78 -30.12 -28.94
N ARG A 29 7.39 -31.13 -29.74
CA ARG A 29 6.04 -31.32 -30.25
C ARG A 29 5.01 -31.54 -29.16
N ARG A 30 5.26 -32.35 -28.14
CA ARG A 30 4.35 -32.56 -26.99
C ARG A 30 4.22 -31.31 -26.13
N VAL A 31 5.31 -30.56 -25.95
CA VAL A 31 5.27 -29.28 -25.21
C VAL A 31 4.48 -28.24 -26.00
N LEU A 32 4.74 -28.09 -27.30
CA LEU A 32 3.99 -27.19 -28.17
C LEU A 32 2.51 -27.60 -28.29
N LEU A 33 2.21 -28.90 -28.32
CA LEU A 33 0.85 -29.42 -28.33
C LEU A 33 0.15 -29.15 -26.99
N ALA A 34 0.83 -29.32 -25.86
CA ALA A 34 0.30 -29.00 -24.54
C ALA A 34 0.03 -27.49 -24.39
N ILE A 35 0.95 -26.63 -24.84
CA ILE A 35 0.75 -25.16 -24.87
C ILE A 35 -0.41 -24.80 -25.80
N GLY A 36 -0.52 -25.43 -26.97
CA GLY A 36 -1.60 -25.22 -27.92
C GLY A 36 -2.97 -25.65 -27.38
N LEU A 37 -3.04 -26.81 -26.71
CA LEU A 37 -4.25 -27.32 -26.06
C LEU A 37 -4.65 -26.44 -24.85
N LEU A 38 -3.67 -25.98 -24.06
CA LEU A 38 -3.92 -25.06 -22.95
C LEU A 38 -4.43 -23.72 -23.47
N GLY A 39 -3.82 -23.18 -24.53
CA GLY A 39 -4.25 -21.97 -25.21
C GLY A 39 -5.66 -22.09 -25.81
N ALA A 40 -5.99 -23.23 -26.42
CA ALA A 40 -7.33 -23.50 -26.95
C ALA A 40 -8.37 -23.64 -25.84
N ALA A 41 -8.05 -24.35 -24.75
CA ALA A 41 -8.91 -24.48 -23.57
C ALA A 41 -9.21 -23.11 -22.94
N TRP A 42 -8.19 -22.24 -22.86
CA TRP A 42 -8.33 -20.91 -22.29
C TRP A 42 -9.08 -19.97 -23.25
N GLY A 43 -8.84 -20.08 -24.55
CA GLY A 43 -9.63 -19.38 -25.57
C GLY A 43 -11.12 -19.74 -25.51
N MET A 44 -11.44 -21.02 -25.33
CA MET A 44 -12.83 -21.48 -25.13
C MET A 44 -13.43 -20.98 -23.81
N ALA A 45 -12.66 -21.00 -22.71
CA ALA A 45 -13.12 -20.48 -21.42
C ALA A 45 -13.41 -18.97 -21.48
N VAL A 46 -12.55 -18.19 -22.15
CA VAL A 46 -12.77 -16.75 -22.37
C VAL A 46 -13.96 -16.48 -23.29
N ALA A 47 -14.11 -17.26 -24.36
CA ALA A 47 -15.26 -17.15 -25.26
C ALA A 47 -16.60 -17.46 -24.55
N ALA A 48 -16.61 -18.42 -23.61
CA ALA A 48 -17.81 -18.81 -22.88
C ALA A 48 -18.13 -17.89 -21.68
N GLY A 49 -17.12 -17.40 -20.96
CA GLY A 49 -17.30 -16.68 -19.70
C GLY A 49 -16.83 -15.21 -19.69
N GLY A 50 -16.60 -14.62 -20.86
CA GLY A 50 -16.35 -13.19 -21.06
C GLY A 50 -15.15 -12.63 -20.28
N LEU A 51 -15.26 -11.37 -19.84
CA LEU A 51 -14.22 -10.65 -19.10
C LEU A 51 -13.79 -11.37 -17.80
N THR A 52 -14.72 -12.01 -17.09
CA THR A 52 -14.44 -12.73 -15.84
C THR A 52 -13.51 -13.93 -16.10
N SER A 53 -13.75 -14.67 -17.18
CA SER A 53 -12.89 -15.80 -17.56
C SER A 53 -11.54 -15.34 -18.09
N LEU A 54 -11.48 -14.18 -18.76
CA LEU A 54 -10.22 -13.55 -19.16
C LEU A 54 -9.36 -13.19 -17.95
N TYR A 55 -9.94 -12.54 -16.94
CA TYR A 55 -9.22 -12.19 -15.72
C TYR A 55 -8.75 -13.41 -14.95
N LEU A 56 -9.56 -14.47 -14.88
CA LEU A 56 -9.14 -15.73 -14.25
C LEU A 56 -7.96 -16.35 -14.98
N CYS A 57 -8.07 -16.51 -16.31
CA CYS A 57 -7.01 -17.08 -17.14
C CYS A 57 -5.72 -16.27 -16.97
N ALA A 58 -5.75 -14.95 -17.16
CA ALA A 58 -4.57 -14.10 -16.98
C ALA A 58 -3.93 -14.25 -15.59
N SER A 59 -4.75 -14.34 -14.54
CA SER A 59 -4.28 -14.53 -13.16
C SER A 59 -3.65 -15.89 -12.94
N LEU A 60 -4.19 -16.96 -13.55
CA LEU A 60 -3.61 -18.31 -13.49
C LEU A 60 -2.29 -18.41 -14.26
N ILE A 61 -2.17 -17.76 -15.43
CA ILE A 61 -0.90 -17.71 -16.19
C ILE A 61 0.14 -17.00 -15.34
N ALA A 62 -0.24 -15.88 -14.73
CA ALA A 62 0.63 -15.13 -13.84
C ALA A 62 1.05 -15.98 -12.64
N CYS A 63 0.14 -16.75 -12.03
CA CYS A 63 0.46 -17.70 -10.96
C CYS A 63 1.49 -18.74 -11.40
N GLY A 64 1.42 -19.25 -12.64
CA GLY A 64 2.44 -20.14 -13.20
C GLY A 64 3.84 -19.51 -13.19
N PHE A 65 3.97 -18.28 -13.67
CA PHE A 65 5.24 -17.54 -13.62
C PHE A 65 5.71 -17.22 -12.19
N ILE A 66 4.77 -16.94 -11.29
CA ILE A 66 5.04 -16.65 -9.87
C ILE A 66 5.65 -17.86 -9.15
N LEU A 67 5.25 -19.08 -9.51
CA LEU A 67 5.85 -20.29 -8.94
C LEU A 67 7.33 -20.43 -9.28
N PHE A 68 7.75 -19.99 -10.48
CA PHE A 68 9.16 -19.94 -10.86
C PHE A 68 9.94 -18.82 -10.19
N ASP A 69 9.34 -17.61 -10.12
CA ASP A 69 9.95 -16.46 -9.46
C ASP A 69 8.88 -15.56 -8.84
N PHE A 70 8.77 -15.61 -7.50
CA PHE A 70 7.77 -14.83 -6.76
C PHE A 70 7.93 -13.31 -6.97
N ARG A 71 9.11 -12.83 -7.41
CA ARG A 71 9.34 -11.40 -7.68
C ARG A 71 8.47 -10.90 -8.84
N ILE A 72 8.10 -11.76 -9.78
CA ILE A 72 7.15 -11.44 -10.86
C ILE A 72 5.80 -11.07 -10.24
N GLY A 73 5.32 -11.86 -9.28
CA GLY A 73 4.09 -11.59 -8.55
C GLY A 73 4.13 -10.28 -7.79
N VAL A 74 5.26 -9.99 -7.14
CA VAL A 74 5.46 -8.69 -6.47
C VAL A 74 5.37 -7.52 -7.45
N VAL A 75 5.97 -7.62 -8.65
CA VAL A 75 5.87 -6.57 -9.67
C VAL A 75 4.42 -6.34 -10.10
N LEU A 76 3.65 -7.42 -10.31
CA LEU A 76 2.22 -7.32 -10.63
C LEU A 76 1.44 -6.68 -9.47
N LEU A 77 1.71 -7.09 -8.22
CA LEU A 77 1.07 -6.52 -7.04
C LEU A 77 1.39 -5.03 -6.88
N ILE A 78 2.60 -4.57 -7.20
CA ILE A 78 2.95 -3.13 -7.19
C ILE A 78 2.04 -2.33 -8.14
N LEU A 79 1.72 -2.91 -9.30
CA LEU A 79 0.84 -2.28 -10.28
C LEU A 79 -0.62 -2.28 -9.83
N LEU A 80 -1.08 -3.34 -9.15
CA LEU A 80 -2.50 -3.55 -8.88
C LEU A 80 -2.97 -3.13 -7.48
N MET A 81 -2.12 -3.21 -6.45
CA MET A 81 -2.50 -2.94 -5.06
C MET A 81 -3.06 -1.52 -4.81
N PRO A 82 -2.55 -0.45 -5.43
CA PRO A 82 -3.16 0.88 -5.25
C PRO A 82 -4.60 0.99 -5.78
N MET A 83 -5.03 0.05 -6.62
CA MET A 83 -6.39 -0.04 -7.15
C MET A 83 -7.24 -1.08 -6.39
N SER A 84 -6.75 -1.66 -5.29
CA SER A 84 -7.42 -2.77 -4.60
C SER A 84 -8.79 -2.44 -4.00
N GLY A 85 -9.07 -1.15 -3.77
CA GLY A 85 -10.39 -0.68 -3.33
C GLY A 85 -11.44 -0.66 -4.45
N SER A 86 -11.01 -0.78 -5.71
CA SER A 86 -11.88 -0.68 -6.87
C SER A 86 -12.71 -1.93 -7.12
N SER A 87 -13.96 -1.85 -6.69
CA SER A 87 -15.00 -2.85 -6.96
C SER A 87 -15.36 -2.98 -8.43
N THR A 88 -15.14 -1.92 -9.21
CA THR A 88 -15.40 -1.89 -10.65
C THR A 88 -14.27 -2.55 -11.44
N LEU A 89 -13.03 -2.48 -10.96
CA LEU A 89 -11.87 -3.12 -11.60
C LEU A 89 -11.64 -4.56 -11.14
N PHE A 90 -11.99 -4.89 -9.89
CA PHE A 90 -11.84 -6.23 -9.34
C PHE A 90 -13.19 -6.79 -8.88
N PRO A 91 -13.71 -7.85 -9.53
CA PRO A 91 -14.97 -8.45 -9.10
C PRO A 91 -14.85 -8.99 -7.68
N HIS A 92 -15.91 -8.86 -6.88
CA HIS A 92 -15.94 -9.29 -5.48
C HIS A 92 -16.11 -10.81 -5.33
N GLU A 93 -16.60 -11.44 -6.38
CA GLU A 93 -16.84 -12.86 -6.50
C GLU A 93 -16.52 -13.32 -7.91
N MET A 94 -16.00 -14.53 -8.04
CA MET A 94 -15.84 -15.20 -9.33
C MET A 94 -16.35 -16.62 -9.18
N PHE A 95 -17.18 -17.07 -10.13
CA PHE A 95 -17.75 -18.42 -10.14
C PHE A 95 -18.50 -18.80 -8.84
N GLY A 96 -19.19 -17.83 -8.21
CA GLY A 96 -19.94 -18.02 -6.97
C GLY A 96 -19.07 -18.14 -5.71
N VAL A 97 -17.75 -17.94 -5.80
CA VAL A 97 -16.85 -17.92 -4.65
C VAL A 97 -16.58 -16.47 -4.23
N VAL A 98 -17.20 -16.06 -3.13
CA VAL A 98 -17.02 -14.74 -2.52
C VAL A 98 -15.58 -14.55 -2.07
N GLY A 99 -14.93 -13.48 -2.52
CA GLY A 99 -13.53 -13.16 -2.23
C GLY A 99 -12.53 -13.82 -3.19
N LEU A 100 -12.96 -14.67 -4.12
CA LEU A 100 -12.12 -15.12 -5.22
C LEU A 100 -12.06 -14.00 -6.26
N ASN A 101 -10.96 -13.26 -6.28
CA ASN A 101 -10.70 -12.23 -7.26
C ASN A 101 -9.23 -12.29 -7.76
N PRO A 102 -8.92 -11.67 -8.92
CA PRO A 102 -7.58 -11.71 -9.51
C PRO A 102 -6.47 -11.27 -8.56
N LEU A 103 -6.74 -10.21 -7.79
CA LEU A 103 -5.78 -9.63 -6.86
C LEU A 103 -5.48 -10.59 -5.69
N ASN A 104 -6.51 -11.19 -5.09
CA ASN A 104 -6.39 -12.16 -4.01
C ASN A 104 -5.67 -13.43 -4.48
N LEU A 105 -5.96 -13.88 -5.70
CA LEU A 105 -5.26 -15.02 -6.30
C LEU A 105 -3.78 -14.73 -6.50
N LEU A 106 -3.44 -13.57 -7.07
CA LEU A 106 -2.06 -13.12 -7.23
C LEU A 106 -1.34 -12.97 -5.89
N LEU A 107 -2.01 -12.38 -4.89
CA LEU A 107 -1.45 -12.18 -3.56
C LEU A 107 -1.17 -13.52 -2.86
N ALA A 108 -2.14 -14.44 -2.89
CA ALA A 108 -2.00 -15.77 -2.31
C ALA A 108 -0.92 -16.58 -3.04
N GLY A 109 -0.92 -16.62 -4.37
CA GLY A 109 0.09 -17.30 -5.16
C GLY A 109 1.50 -16.75 -4.91
N THR A 110 1.63 -15.43 -4.83
CA THR A 110 2.91 -14.76 -4.53
C THR A 110 3.38 -15.07 -3.11
N LEU A 111 2.46 -15.07 -2.14
CA LEU A 111 2.77 -15.42 -0.76
C LEU A 111 3.23 -16.87 -0.63
N ILE A 112 2.49 -17.82 -1.21
CA ILE A 112 2.84 -19.25 -1.19
C ILE A 112 4.21 -19.45 -1.83
N SER A 113 4.44 -18.90 -3.03
CA SER A 113 5.74 -19.00 -3.71
C SER A 113 6.87 -18.38 -2.88
N CYS A 114 6.65 -17.20 -2.28
CA CYS A 114 7.62 -16.55 -1.42
C CYS A 114 7.95 -17.39 -0.18
N MET A 115 6.94 -17.99 0.46
CA MET A 115 7.11 -18.87 1.62
C MET A 115 7.89 -20.14 1.26
N LEU A 116 7.60 -20.77 0.12
CA LEU A 116 8.34 -21.94 -0.37
C LEU A 116 9.82 -21.61 -0.59
N HIS A 117 10.11 -20.48 -1.22
CA HIS A 117 11.48 -20.00 -1.40
C HIS A 117 12.16 -19.66 -0.06
N ALA A 118 11.42 -19.11 0.89
CA ALA A 118 11.93 -18.77 2.22
C ALA A 118 12.16 -19.99 3.13
N LEU A 119 11.41 -21.07 2.92
CA LEU A 119 11.64 -22.38 3.53
C LEU A 119 12.91 -23.00 2.96
N ALA A 120 13.06 -22.99 1.64
CA ALA A 120 14.22 -23.58 0.96
C ALA A 120 15.56 -22.95 1.39
N ASP A 121 15.58 -21.64 1.67
CA ASP A 121 16.80 -20.91 2.07
C ASP A 121 16.87 -20.57 3.58
N ASN A 122 15.98 -21.14 4.40
CA ASN A 122 15.88 -20.88 5.85
C ASN A 122 15.77 -19.40 6.22
N SER A 123 15.17 -18.57 5.36
CA SER A 123 15.00 -17.13 5.60
C SER A 123 13.65 -16.74 6.22
N LEU A 124 12.75 -17.69 6.50
CA LEU A 124 11.41 -17.42 7.07
C LEU A 124 11.40 -16.45 8.26
N ARG A 125 12.31 -16.62 9.23
CA ARG A 125 12.37 -15.77 10.44
C ARG A 125 12.68 -14.29 10.13
N ARG A 126 13.24 -14.01 8.95
CA ARG A 126 13.58 -12.66 8.48
C ARG A 126 12.45 -11.99 7.70
N LEU A 127 11.39 -12.72 7.34
CA LEU A 127 10.26 -12.16 6.59
C LEU A 127 9.46 -11.15 7.42
N LEU A 128 9.36 -11.35 8.73
CA LEU A 128 8.54 -10.52 9.61
C LEU A 128 9.41 -9.70 10.59
N PRO A 129 9.60 -8.39 10.35
CA PRO A 129 10.32 -7.52 11.26
C PRO A 129 9.65 -7.46 12.63
N ARG A 130 10.44 -7.62 13.71
CA ARG A 130 9.93 -7.55 15.10
C ARG A 130 9.18 -6.24 15.41
N PRO A 131 9.63 -5.05 14.97
CA PRO A 131 8.89 -3.81 15.19
C PRO A 131 7.51 -3.83 14.53
N LEU A 132 7.39 -4.36 13.30
CA LEU A 132 6.10 -4.49 12.62
C LEU A 132 5.16 -5.44 13.35
N LEU A 133 5.67 -6.58 13.83
CA LEU A 133 4.86 -7.54 14.59
C LEU A 133 4.32 -6.91 15.88
N TRP A 134 5.21 -6.42 16.74
CA TRP A 134 4.86 -6.03 18.10
C TRP A 134 4.23 -4.64 18.21
N LEU A 135 4.66 -3.68 17.40
CA LEU A 135 4.17 -2.31 17.49
C LEU A 135 2.92 -2.07 16.63
N TYR A 136 2.62 -2.95 15.68
CA TYR A 136 1.58 -2.71 14.69
C TYR A 136 0.60 -3.87 14.52
N ILE A 137 1.06 -5.08 14.22
CA ILE A 137 0.15 -6.22 13.98
C ILE A 137 -0.54 -6.67 15.27
N VAL A 138 0.22 -6.90 16.35
CA VAL A 138 -0.34 -7.43 17.61
C VAL A 138 -1.43 -6.52 18.20
N PRO A 139 -1.26 -5.18 18.31
CA PRO A 139 -2.32 -4.29 18.80
C PRO A 139 -3.61 -4.38 17.98
N ILE A 140 -3.48 -4.44 16.66
CA ILE A 140 -4.61 -4.57 15.74
C ILE A 140 -5.32 -5.92 15.93
N LEU A 141 -4.58 -7.03 16.07
CA LEU A 141 -5.17 -8.34 16.32
C LEU A 141 -5.90 -8.41 17.67
N VAL A 142 -5.32 -7.82 18.72
CA VAL A 142 -5.94 -7.76 20.06
C VAL A 142 -7.23 -6.95 20.01
N ALA A 143 -7.21 -5.75 19.43
CA ALA A 143 -8.41 -4.94 19.30
C ALA A 143 -9.46 -5.56 18.37
N GLY A 144 -9.04 -6.27 17.32
CA GLY A 144 -9.93 -7.09 16.50
C GLY A 144 -10.63 -8.18 17.32
N ALA A 145 -9.88 -8.91 18.15
CA ALA A 145 -10.45 -9.93 19.03
C ALA A 145 -11.45 -9.33 20.04
N ILE A 146 -11.17 -8.14 20.59
CA ILE A 146 -12.10 -7.41 21.47
C ILE A 146 -13.37 -7.00 20.70
N GLY A 147 -13.22 -6.38 19.52
CA GLY A 147 -14.34 -5.89 18.72
C GLY A 147 -15.25 -7.01 18.21
N SER A 148 -14.71 -8.21 17.96
CA SER A 148 -15.49 -9.38 17.55
C SER A 148 -16.60 -9.78 18.54
N ARG A 149 -16.48 -9.35 19.82
CA ARG A 149 -17.47 -9.59 20.88
C ARG A 149 -18.63 -8.59 20.85
N HIS A 150 -18.50 -7.51 20.07
CA HIS A 150 -19.44 -6.39 20.03
C HIS A 150 -20.26 -6.32 18.75
N THR A 151 -20.14 -7.30 17.84
CA THR A 151 -20.86 -7.31 16.55
C THR A 151 -22.38 -7.23 16.70
N ARG A 152 -22.93 -7.78 17.78
CA ARG A 152 -24.38 -7.70 18.10
C ARG A 152 -24.82 -6.37 18.69
N GLN A 153 -23.88 -5.49 18.99
CA GLN A 153 -24.12 -4.19 19.64
C GLN A 153 -24.05 -3.03 18.65
N ILE A 154 -23.90 -3.30 17.36
CA ILE A 154 -23.86 -2.28 16.31
C ILE A 154 -25.16 -1.48 16.34
N ALA A 155 -25.03 -0.16 16.26
CA ALA A 155 -26.16 0.76 16.31
C ALA A 155 -27.15 0.44 15.17
N PRO A 156 -28.45 0.20 15.48
CA PRO A 156 -29.45 -0.16 14.48
C PRO A 156 -29.56 0.86 13.34
N THR A 157 -29.43 2.15 13.64
CA THR A 157 -29.45 3.23 12.66
C THR A 157 -28.38 3.07 11.58
N LEU A 158 -27.18 2.60 11.94
CA LEU A 158 -26.10 2.39 10.98
C LEU A 158 -26.37 1.20 10.06
N LEU A 159 -27.00 0.13 10.56
CA LEU A 159 -27.41 -1.01 9.74
C LEU A 159 -28.47 -0.63 8.71
N THR A 160 -29.35 0.33 9.03
CA THR A 160 -30.34 0.87 8.08
C THR A 160 -29.70 1.78 7.03
N ILE A 161 -28.70 2.59 7.42
CA ILE A 161 -28.08 3.59 6.53
C ILE A 161 -27.05 2.94 5.59
N TYR A 162 -26.30 1.96 6.08
CA TYR A 162 -25.22 1.31 5.36
C TYR A 162 -25.57 -0.14 5.07
N GLU A 163 -26.14 -0.40 3.89
CA GLU A 163 -26.39 -1.75 3.40
C GLU A 163 -25.08 -2.57 3.38
N GLY A 164 -25.09 -3.76 3.99
CA GLY A 164 -23.91 -4.64 4.08
C GLY A 164 -22.95 -4.33 5.24
N LEU A 165 -23.32 -3.45 6.19
CA LEU A 165 -22.58 -3.24 7.44
C LEU A 165 -22.88 -4.33 8.50
N ASP A 166 -23.70 -5.33 8.17
CA ASP A 166 -24.00 -6.43 9.08
C ASP A 166 -22.87 -7.48 9.08
N PHE A 167 -22.44 -7.87 10.28
CA PHE A 167 -21.53 -9.00 10.45
C PHE A 167 -22.31 -10.17 11.03
N PRO A 168 -22.60 -11.22 10.23
CA PRO A 168 -23.37 -12.37 10.70
C PRO A 168 -22.75 -13.05 11.93
N ASP A 169 -21.43 -13.04 12.03
CA ASP A 169 -20.68 -13.74 13.06
C ASP A 169 -19.31 -13.05 13.34
N ALA A 170 -18.63 -13.51 14.38
CA ALA A 170 -17.32 -12.96 14.76
C ALA A 170 -16.24 -13.16 13.68
N ALA A 171 -16.31 -14.24 12.89
CA ALA A 171 -15.34 -14.53 11.85
C ALA A 171 -15.55 -13.66 10.60
N SER A 172 -16.79 -13.32 10.24
CA SER A 172 -17.05 -12.31 9.19
C SER A 172 -16.50 -10.94 9.58
N TYR A 173 -16.75 -10.50 10.82
CA TYR A 173 -16.17 -9.28 11.36
C TYR A 173 -14.63 -9.29 11.35
N LEU A 174 -13.99 -10.36 11.87
CA LEU A 174 -12.52 -10.45 11.90
C LEU A 174 -11.92 -10.47 10.49
N ARG A 175 -12.58 -11.16 9.55
CA ARG A 175 -12.17 -11.17 8.14
C ARG A 175 -12.19 -9.76 7.56
N ASP A 176 -13.26 -9.00 7.78
CA ASP A 176 -13.48 -7.73 7.10
C ASP A 176 -12.74 -6.56 7.77
N MET A 177 -12.76 -6.51 9.10
CA MET A 177 -12.17 -5.41 9.87
C MET A 177 -10.70 -5.63 10.20
N VAL A 178 -10.19 -6.87 10.12
CA VAL A 178 -8.81 -7.21 10.51
C VAL A 178 -8.03 -7.83 9.35
N LEU A 179 -8.47 -9.00 8.85
CA LEU A 179 -7.67 -9.79 7.90
C LEU A 179 -7.55 -9.10 6.53
N LYS A 180 -8.65 -8.58 5.97
CA LYS A 180 -8.65 -7.88 4.68
C LYS A 180 -7.69 -6.67 4.70
N PRO A 181 -7.75 -5.75 5.70
CA PRO A 181 -6.74 -4.70 5.84
C PRO A 181 -5.29 -5.21 5.95
N MET A 182 -5.05 -6.33 6.64
CA MET A 182 -3.71 -6.92 6.77
C MET A 182 -3.11 -7.37 5.44
N LEU A 183 -3.89 -7.55 4.37
CA LEU A 183 -3.36 -7.83 3.03
C LEU A 183 -2.38 -6.74 2.56
N MET A 184 -2.57 -5.49 3.00
CA MET A 184 -1.63 -4.41 2.72
C MET A 184 -0.28 -4.60 3.43
N VAL A 185 -0.31 -5.14 4.65
CA VAL A 185 0.92 -5.49 5.40
C VAL A 185 1.62 -6.68 4.74
N VAL A 186 0.85 -7.69 4.32
CA VAL A 186 1.37 -8.83 3.55
C VAL A 186 2.03 -8.34 2.26
N PHE A 187 1.40 -7.43 1.53
CA PHE A 187 1.97 -6.81 0.34
C PHE A 187 3.34 -6.16 0.62
N ALA A 188 3.46 -5.37 1.68
CA ALA A 188 4.73 -4.77 2.07
C ALA A 188 5.81 -5.82 2.42
N LEU A 189 5.44 -6.90 3.10
CA LEU A 189 6.37 -7.99 3.43
C LEU A 189 6.85 -8.72 2.17
N LEU A 190 5.97 -8.95 1.20
CA LEU A 190 6.32 -9.56 -0.09
C LEU A 190 7.28 -8.65 -0.89
N VAL A 191 7.00 -7.35 -0.95
CA VAL A 191 7.92 -6.35 -1.52
C VAL A 191 9.28 -6.41 -0.83
N GLY A 192 9.29 -6.45 0.51
CA GLY A 192 10.53 -6.54 1.29
C GLY A 192 11.33 -7.80 0.97
N ALA A 193 10.68 -8.96 0.91
CA ALA A 193 11.31 -10.22 0.54
C ALA A 193 11.90 -10.17 -0.88
N ALA A 194 11.16 -9.62 -1.84
CA ALA A 194 11.61 -9.50 -3.23
C ALA A 194 12.81 -8.54 -3.37
N VAL A 195 12.78 -7.40 -2.68
CA VAL A 195 13.88 -6.43 -2.67
C VAL A 195 15.12 -7.02 -2.00
N ALA A 196 14.97 -7.74 -0.89
CA ALA A 196 16.07 -8.38 -0.19
C ALA A 196 16.82 -9.39 -1.09
N LYS A 197 16.08 -10.16 -1.89
CA LYS A 197 16.60 -11.19 -2.80
C LYS A 197 16.92 -10.68 -4.21
N SER A 198 16.80 -9.37 -4.48
CA SER A 198 17.09 -8.80 -5.80
C SER A 198 18.55 -8.40 -5.94
N ALA A 199 19.17 -8.71 -7.08
CA ALA A 199 20.51 -8.22 -7.40
C ALA A 199 20.55 -6.70 -7.61
N ARG A 200 19.44 -6.12 -8.10
CA ARG A 200 19.30 -4.70 -8.46
C ARG A 200 17.99 -4.13 -7.88
N PRO A 201 17.95 -3.82 -6.57
CA PRO A 201 16.72 -3.35 -5.90
C PRO A 201 16.16 -2.05 -6.50
N GLU A 202 16.98 -1.22 -7.13
CA GLU A 202 16.55 0.00 -7.82
C GLU A 202 15.59 -0.25 -8.99
N ARG A 203 15.55 -1.47 -9.54
CA ARG A 203 14.60 -1.82 -10.62
C ARG A 203 13.14 -1.80 -10.17
N PHE A 204 12.86 -1.93 -8.88
CA PHE A 204 11.50 -1.82 -8.34
C PHE A 204 10.94 -0.39 -8.43
N LEU A 205 11.77 0.62 -8.68
CA LEU A 205 11.30 1.99 -8.96
C LEU A 205 10.49 2.07 -10.26
N LEU A 206 10.79 1.22 -11.25
CA LEU A 206 10.09 1.24 -12.53
C LEU A 206 8.62 0.84 -12.40
N PRO A 207 8.26 -0.35 -11.86
CA PRO A 207 6.85 -0.70 -11.66
C PRO A 207 6.17 0.23 -10.65
N ALA A 208 6.89 0.76 -9.65
CA ALA A 208 6.34 1.77 -8.75
C ALA A 208 5.93 3.04 -9.51
N LEU A 209 6.79 3.54 -10.40
CA LEU A 209 6.51 4.72 -11.23
C LEU A 209 5.38 4.46 -12.22
N MET A 210 5.35 3.29 -12.87
CA MET A 210 4.26 2.89 -13.75
C MET A 210 2.92 2.87 -12.99
N SER A 211 2.90 2.27 -11.80
CA SER A 211 1.72 2.23 -10.93
C SER A 211 1.25 3.63 -10.54
N ILE A 212 2.17 4.51 -10.13
CA ILE A 212 1.86 5.93 -9.85
C ILE A 212 1.21 6.61 -11.05
N CYS A 213 1.80 6.47 -12.25
CA CYS A 213 1.27 7.09 -13.46
C CYS A 213 -0.12 6.56 -13.83
N VAL A 214 -0.32 5.24 -13.79
CA VAL A 214 -1.61 4.61 -14.12
C VAL A 214 -2.69 5.10 -13.17
N VAL A 215 -2.43 5.02 -11.86
CA VAL A 215 -3.42 5.39 -10.84
C VAL A 215 -3.69 6.90 -10.84
N ALA A 216 -2.67 7.72 -11.09
CA ALA A 216 -2.81 9.17 -11.22
C ALA A 216 -3.54 9.59 -12.49
N ALA A 217 -3.51 8.79 -13.56
CA ALA A 217 -4.26 9.08 -14.78
C ALA A 217 -5.77 8.82 -14.62
N LEU A 218 -6.18 7.92 -13.72
CA LEU A 218 -7.59 7.54 -13.55
C LEU A 218 -8.51 8.73 -13.27
N VAL A 219 -8.19 9.57 -12.28
CA VAL A 219 -9.05 10.70 -11.90
C VAL A 219 -9.17 11.76 -13.01
N PRO A 220 -8.08 12.30 -13.58
CA PRO A 220 -8.19 13.26 -14.67
C PRO A 220 -8.94 12.71 -15.89
N VAL A 221 -8.70 11.45 -16.27
CA VAL A 221 -9.39 10.81 -17.40
C VAL A 221 -10.87 10.63 -17.10
N TYR A 222 -11.23 10.18 -15.90
CA TYR A 222 -12.62 9.99 -15.48
C TYR A 222 -13.38 11.32 -15.44
N VAL A 223 -12.79 12.35 -14.85
CA VAL A 223 -13.37 13.71 -14.81
C VAL A 223 -13.55 14.25 -16.22
N ALA A 224 -12.53 14.14 -17.08
CA ALA A 224 -12.60 14.61 -18.46
C ALA A 224 -13.69 13.88 -19.27
N HIS A 225 -13.81 12.56 -19.12
CA HIS A 225 -14.81 11.77 -19.82
C HIS A 225 -16.24 12.02 -19.31
N SER A 226 -16.40 12.35 -18.03
CA SER A 226 -17.72 12.62 -17.45
C SER A 226 -18.34 13.95 -17.90
N GLY A 227 -17.53 14.90 -18.36
CA GLY A 227 -17.99 16.25 -18.72
C GLY A 227 -18.45 17.10 -17.53
N ILE A 228 -18.21 16.68 -16.27
CA ILE A 228 -18.64 17.42 -15.09
C ILE A 228 -17.87 18.73 -14.93
N ALA A 229 -18.57 19.81 -14.59
CA ALA A 229 -17.93 21.09 -14.30
C ALA A 229 -17.12 21.03 -12.99
N LEU A 230 -15.97 21.70 -12.94
CA LEU A 230 -15.10 21.76 -11.74
C LEU A 230 -15.82 22.31 -10.50
N THR A 231 -16.73 23.28 -10.70
CA THR A 231 -17.54 23.86 -9.61
C THR A 231 -18.53 22.87 -9.02
N ALA A 232 -19.08 21.96 -9.83
CA ALA A 232 -19.92 20.87 -9.33
C ALA A 232 -19.06 19.85 -8.57
N LEU A 233 -17.92 19.45 -9.12
CA LEU A 233 -16.99 18.52 -8.48
C LEU A 233 -16.46 19.02 -7.11
N ALA A 234 -16.36 20.35 -6.92
CA ALA A 234 -15.91 20.96 -5.67
C ALA A 234 -16.97 20.96 -4.54
N ARG A 235 -18.23 20.63 -4.85
CA ARG A 235 -19.32 20.60 -3.86
C ARG A 235 -19.21 19.40 -2.92
N ASP A 236 -19.79 19.56 -1.74
CA ASP A 236 -19.72 18.53 -0.69
C ASP A 236 -20.52 17.27 -0.98
N ASP A 237 -21.58 17.39 -1.79
CA ASP A 237 -22.44 16.29 -2.26
C ASP A 237 -21.77 15.45 -3.37
N SER A 238 -20.81 16.03 -4.08
CA SER A 238 -20.17 15.41 -5.25
C SER A 238 -18.95 14.56 -4.89
N ARG A 239 -18.69 14.33 -3.59
CA ARG A 239 -17.53 13.56 -3.13
C ARG A 239 -17.65 12.05 -3.43
N GLU A 240 -18.88 11.56 -3.56
CA GLU A 240 -19.14 10.18 -3.96
C GLU A 240 -18.87 9.93 -5.44
N PHE A 241 -18.82 10.98 -6.27
CA PHE A 241 -18.59 10.89 -7.71
C PHE A 241 -17.35 10.07 -8.07
N LEU A 242 -16.26 10.27 -7.33
CA LEU A 242 -15.00 9.54 -7.55
C LEU A 242 -14.99 8.13 -6.92
N SER A 243 -15.97 7.79 -6.07
CA SER A 243 -16.04 6.47 -5.42
C SER A 243 -16.30 5.34 -6.42
N THR A 244 -16.81 5.67 -7.61
CA THR A 244 -16.92 4.75 -8.76
C THR A 244 -15.56 4.18 -9.20
N LEU A 245 -14.47 4.91 -8.93
CA LEU A 245 -13.11 4.46 -9.17
C LEU A 245 -12.60 3.51 -8.09
N GLY A 246 -13.37 3.29 -7.02
CA GLY A 246 -13.05 2.36 -5.94
C GLY A 246 -12.67 2.96 -4.60
N LEU A 247 -12.41 4.26 -4.57
CA LEU A 247 -11.94 4.95 -3.39
C LEU A 247 -12.64 6.28 -3.29
N HIS A 248 -13.01 6.66 -2.07
CA HIS A 248 -13.60 7.97 -1.83
C HIS A 248 -12.60 9.07 -2.20
N ALA A 249 -13.09 10.25 -2.61
CA ALA A 249 -12.24 11.36 -3.08
C ALA A 249 -11.11 11.72 -2.09
N ASN A 250 -11.42 11.69 -0.78
CA ASN A 250 -10.41 11.97 0.25
C ASN A 250 -9.29 10.91 0.31
N ASP A 251 -9.65 9.64 0.09
CA ASP A 251 -8.73 8.50 0.13
C ASP A 251 -7.78 8.57 -1.07
N LEU A 252 -8.33 8.83 -2.27
CA LEU A 252 -7.56 9.10 -3.49
C LEU A 252 -6.57 10.26 -3.29
N GLY A 253 -7.03 11.37 -2.69
CA GLY A 253 -6.19 12.53 -2.44
C GLY A 253 -4.96 12.20 -1.56
N ARG A 254 -5.14 11.38 -0.51
CA ARG A 254 -4.04 10.95 0.36
C ARG A 254 -3.09 9.97 -0.35
N LEU A 255 -3.64 9.05 -1.15
CA LEU A 255 -2.86 8.15 -1.99
C LEU A 255 -1.96 8.94 -2.95
N TYR A 256 -2.51 9.96 -3.62
CA TYR A 256 -1.75 10.84 -4.50
C TYR A 256 -0.73 11.71 -3.78
N ALA A 257 -1.00 12.13 -2.54
CA ALA A 257 -0.02 12.91 -1.77
C ALA A 257 1.27 12.11 -1.50
N VAL A 258 1.15 10.80 -1.20
CA VAL A 258 2.33 9.93 -1.06
C VAL A 258 3.00 9.69 -2.40
N ALA A 259 2.23 9.39 -3.44
CA ALA A 259 2.77 9.20 -4.79
C ALA A 259 3.55 10.43 -5.27
N TYR A 260 3.01 11.63 -5.04
CA TYR A 260 3.65 12.90 -5.33
C TYR A 260 4.95 13.08 -4.53
N ALA A 261 4.95 12.78 -3.22
CA ALA A 261 6.14 12.85 -2.39
C ALA A 261 7.25 11.90 -2.88
N LEU A 262 6.89 10.66 -3.23
CA LEU A 262 7.82 9.69 -3.82
C LEU A 262 8.42 10.24 -5.12
N ALA A 263 7.58 10.75 -6.03
CA ALA A 263 8.03 11.28 -7.31
C ALA A 263 8.92 12.52 -7.15
N LEU A 264 8.57 13.45 -6.26
CA LEU A 264 9.26 14.74 -6.07
C LEU A 264 10.70 14.56 -5.61
N PHE A 265 10.88 13.78 -4.54
CA PHE A 265 12.21 13.57 -3.99
C PHE A 265 13.04 12.64 -4.87
N THR A 266 12.44 11.61 -5.48
CA THR A 266 13.14 10.77 -6.46
C THR A 266 13.61 11.59 -7.67
N TRP A 267 12.78 12.52 -8.16
CA TRP A 267 13.11 13.40 -9.28
C TRP A 267 14.32 14.27 -8.98
N SER A 268 14.40 14.81 -7.75
CA SER A 268 15.48 15.68 -7.32
C SER A 268 16.85 14.99 -7.29
N ASP A 269 16.88 13.68 -7.01
CA ASP A 269 18.10 12.88 -6.90
C ASP A 269 18.37 11.97 -8.11
N ALA A 270 17.45 11.88 -9.06
CA ALA A 270 17.61 11.05 -10.24
C ALA A 270 18.73 11.59 -11.14
N ALA A 271 19.76 10.77 -11.39
CA ALA A 271 20.85 11.13 -12.30
C ALA A 271 20.45 11.03 -13.79
N SER A 272 19.58 10.09 -14.14
CA SER A 272 19.17 9.85 -15.53
C SER A 272 18.16 10.89 -16.02
N ARG A 273 18.45 11.55 -17.15
CA ARG A 273 17.51 12.50 -17.80
C ARG A 273 16.17 11.85 -18.16
N ARG A 274 16.19 10.60 -18.64
CA ARG A 274 14.97 9.84 -18.98
C ARG A 274 14.12 9.59 -17.74
N LEU A 275 14.75 9.18 -16.64
CA LEU A 275 14.05 8.96 -15.36
C LEU A 275 13.50 10.28 -14.81
N ARG A 276 14.26 11.37 -14.89
CA ARG A 276 13.76 12.71 -14.49
C ARG A 276 12.55 13.15 -15.30
N LEU A 277 12.55 12.93 -16.61
CA LEU A 277 11.39 13.24 -17.46
C LEU A 277 10.18 12.41 -17.05
N ALA A 278 10.34 11.10 -16.87
CA ALA A 278 9.25 10.22 -16.45
C ALA A 278 8.69 10.61 -15.06
N LEU A 279 9.57 10.97 -14.12
CA LEU A 279 9.16 11.45 -12.79
C LEU A 279 8.47 12.83 -12.84
N LEU A 280 8.88 13.69 -13.77
CA LEU A 280 8.20 14.98 -13.98
C LEU A 280 6.77 14.79 -14.51
N VAL A 281 6.57 13.84 -15.43
CA VAL A 281 5.24 13.45 -15.89
C VAL A 281 4.41 12.89 -14.73
N ALA A 282 4.99 11.99 -13.92
CA ALA A 282 4.32 11.45 -12.74
C ALA A 282 3.96 12.54 -11.72
N LEU A 283 4.84 13.53 -11.51
CA LEU A 283 4.58 14.69 -10.66
C LEU A 283 3.41 15.53 -11.17
N ALA A 284 3.37 15.83 -12.46
CA ALA A 284 2.28 16.60 -13.05
C ALA A 284 0.94 15.85 -12.95
N LEU A 285 0.94 14.56 -13.28
CA LEU A 285 -0.26 13.72 -13.19
C LEU A 285 -0.76 13.59 -11.74
N THR A 286 0.13 13.29 -10.79
CA THR A 286 -0.24 13.15 -9.37
C THR A 286 -0.71 14.48 -8.76
N ALA A 287 -0.10 15.60 -9.12
CA ALA A 287 -0.55 16.92 -8.68
C ALA A 287 -1.95 17.25 -9.23
N LEU A 288 -2.17 17.02 -10.54
CA LEU A 288 -3.48 17.24 -11.16
C LEU A 288 -4.56 16.35 -10.54
N ALA A 289 -4.29 15.05 -10.40
CA ALA A 289 -5.21 14.09 -9.80
C ALA A 289 -5.55 14.46 -8.36
N LEU A 290 -4.54 14.85 -7.55
CA LEU A 290 -4.73 15.31 -6.18
C LEU A 290 -5.62 16.55 -6.13
N ILE A 291 -5.38 17.55 -7.00
CA ILE A 291 -6.18 18.78 -7.06
C ILE A 291 -7.65 18.47 -7.37
N LEU A 292 -7.90 17.59 -8.35
CA LEU A 292 -9.25 17.19 -8.75
C LEU A 292 -10.01 16.40 -7.67
N THR A 293 -9.35 15.94 -6.61
CA THR A 293 -10.04 15.32 -5.47
C THR A 293 -10.73 16.33 -4.54
N PHE A 294 -10.37 17.62 -4.59
CA PHE A 294 -10.86 18.65 -3.67
C PHE A 294 -10.76 18.28 -2.17
N SER A 295 -9.82 17.38 -1.83
CA SER A 295 -9.57 16.89 -0.48
C SER A 295 -8.67 17.85 0.30
N ARG A 296 -9.23 18.49 1.34
CA ARG A 296 -8.46 19.40 2.23
C ARG A 296 -7.31 18.67 2.92
N GLY A 297 -7.53 17.43 3.36
CA GLY A 297 -6.48 16.60 3.94
C GLY A 297 -5.33 16.33 2.96
N ALA A 298 -5.64 16.15 1.67
CA ALA A 298 -4.63 16.00 0.63
C ALA A 298 -3.85 17.29 0.38
N PHE A 299 -4.51 18.46 0.41
CA PHE A 299 -3.84 19.76 0.31
C PHE A 299 -2.90 20.01 1.49
N VAL A 300 -3.31 19.66 2.71
CA VAL A 300 -2.45 19.72 3.90
C VAL A 300 -1.25 18.79 3.75
N ALA A 301 -1.44 17.55 3.32
CA ALA A 301 -0.35 16.62 3.06
C ALA A 301 0.62 17.16 1.99
N LEU A 302 0.10 17.72 0.90
CA LEU A 302 0.88 18.34 -0.17
C LEU A 302 1.71 19.54 0.35
N ALA A 303 1.12 20.38 1.20
CA ALA A 303 1.80 21.51 1.82
C ALA A 303 2.94 21.04 2.74
N VAL A 304 2.70 20.03 3.58
CA VAL A 304 3.73 19.42 4.42
C VAL A 304 4.87 18.83 3.58
N VAL A 305 4.55 18.08 2.52
CA VAL A 305 5.55 17.48 1.63
C VAL A 305 6.42 18.55 0.97
N ASN A 306 5.82 19.61 0.43
CA ASN A 306 6.56 20.72 -0.19
C ASN A 306 7.36 21.53 0.83
N GLY A 307 6.82 21.78 2.02
CA GLY A 307 7.52 22.43 3.12
C GLY A 307 8.76 21.64 3.54
N LEU A 308 8.63 20.32 3.70
CA LEU A 308 9.76 19.42 3.97
C LEU A 308 10.75 19.37 2.80
N TYR A 309 10.28 19.44 1.56
CA TYR A 309 11.16 19.51 0.39
C TYR A 309 12.01 20.78 0.43
N VAL A 310 11.40 21.95 0.64
CA VAL A 310 12.12 23.23 0.78
C VAL A 310 13.08 23.19 1.98
N LEU A 311 12.64 22.68 3.13
CA LEU A 311 13.47 22.59 4.33
C LEU A 311 14.67 21.66 4.15
N TRP A 312 14.49 20.49 3.54
CA TRP A 312 15.55 19.49 3.40
C TRP A 312 16.44 19.73 2.19
N ARG A 313 15.99 20.52 1.20
CA ARG A 313 16.74 20.92 0.01
C ARG A 313 17.03 22.42 -0.01
N PHE A 314 17.09 23.03 1.17
CA PHE A 314 17.16 24.48 1.31
C PHE A 314 18.28 25.10 0.48
N SER A 315 17.88 25.98 -0.44
CA SER A 315 18.75 26.80 -1.27
C SER A 315 17.96 28.03 -1.74
N ALA A 316 18.66 29.13 -2.09
CA ALA A 316 18.00 30.31 -2.66
C ALA A 316 17.17 29.95 -3.91
N LYS A 317 17.67 29.01 -4.73
CA LYS A 317 16.98 28.49 -5.92
C LYS A 317 15.69 27.75 -5.56
N THR A 318 15.72 26.86 -4.57
CA THR A 318 14.51 26.12 -4.18
C THR A 318 13.48 27.02 -3.53
N LEU A 319 13.92 28.03 -2.75
CA LEU A 319 13.02 29.03 -2.18
C LEU A 319 12.38 29.88 -3.29
N PHE A 320 13.17 30.33 -4.27
CA PHE A 320 12.66 31.07 -5.42
C PHE A 320 11.65 30.25 -6.24
N LEU A 321 11.96 28.99 -6.55
CA LEU A 321 11.04 28.10 -7.27
C LEU A 321 9.76 27.83 -6.48
N ALA A 322 9.85 27.67 -5.15
CA ALA A 322 8.69 27.50 -4.29
C ALA A 322 7.82 28.77 -4.27
N ALA A 323 8.43 29.95 -4.13
CA ALA A 323 7.71 31.22 -4.20
C ALA A 323 7.02 31.41 -5.55
N LEU A 324 7.71 31.10 -6.66
CA LEU A 324 7.14 31.16 -8.00
C LEU A 324 5.98 30.18 -8.17
N ALA A 325 6.09 28.96 -7.64
CA ALA A 325 5.01 27.97 -7.68
C ALA A 325 3.78 28.42 -6.88
N VAL A 326 3.97 29.04 -5.71
CA VAL A 326 2.88 29.62 -4.91
C VAL A 326 2.21 30.77 -5.67
N VAL A 327 2.99 31.69 -6.24
CA VAL A 327 2.44 32.80 -7.04
C VAL A 327 1.66 32.26 -8.25
N ALA A 328 2.20 31.28 -8.97
CA ALA A 328 1.49 30.65 -10.07
C ALA A 328 0.19 29.98 -9.61
N ALA A 329 0.21 29.27 -8.48
CA ALA A 329 -1.00 28.68 -7.92
C ALA A 329 -2.04 29.75 -7.56
N LEU A 330 -1.64 30.87 -6.96
CA LEU A 330 -2.55 31.96 -6.61
C LEU A 330 -3.14 32.66 -7.85
N LEU A 331 -2.38 32.80 -8.93
CA LEU A 331 -2.81 33.47 -10.16
C LEU A 331 -3.67 32.58 -11.06
N PHE A 332 -3.40 31.28 -11.11
CA PHE A 332 -3.99 30.36 -12.08
C PHE A 332 -4.92 29.30 -11.47
N ALA A 333 -5.05 29.23 -10.14
CA ALA A 333 -6.00 28.31 -9.53
C ALA A 333 -7.45 28.70 -9.88
N PRO A 334 -8.27 27.75 -10.40
CA PRO A 334 -9.70 27.96 -10.54
C PRO A 334 -10.36 28.41 -9.24
N ALA A 335 -11.35 29.30 -9.31
CA ALA A 335 -12.08 29.81 -8.15
C ALA A 335 -12.66 28.69 -7.25
N ALA A 336 -13.06 27.56 -7.84
CA ALA A 336 -13.52 26.38 -7.10
C ALA A 336 -12.48 25.87 -6.09
N ILE A 337 -11.17 26.00 -6.37
CA ILE A 337 -10.10 25.59 -5.45
C ILE A 337 -9.97 26.59 -4.30
N SER A 338 -10.02 27.89 -4.57
CA SER A 338 -9.91 28.92 -3.54
C SER A 338 -11.13 28.93 -2.62
N GLU A 339 -12.33 28.78 -3.17
CA GLU A 339 -13.57 28.58 -2.41
C GLU A 339 -13.48 27.35 -1.51
N ARG A 340 -12.92 26.23 -2.03
CA ARG A 340 -12.74 25.02 -1.26
C ARG A 340 -11.77 25.22 -0.09
N LEU A 341 -10.66 25.92 -0.30
CA LEU A 341 -9.69 26.23 0.76
C LEU A 341 -10.25 27.22 1.80
N ALA A 342 -11.10 28.16 1.37
CA ALA A 342 -11.75 29.12 2.23
C ALA A 342 -12.99 28.56 2.97
N SER A 343 -13.47 27.38 2.60
CA SER A 343 -14.67 26.77 3.20
C SER A 343 -14.54 26.61 4.73
N GLY A 344 -15.50 27.17 5.48
CA GLY A 344 -15.53 27.18 6.94
C GLY A 344 -14.65 28.26 7.59
N HIS A 345 -13.88 29.03 6.83
CA HIS A 345 -13.09 30.14 7.36
C HIS A 345 -14.01 31.24 7.91
N GLY A 346 -13.72 31.72 9.12
CA GLY A 346 -14.54 32.73 9.81
C GLY A 346 -15.81 32.20 10.51
N ALA A 347 -16.14 30.90 10.36
CA ALA A 347 -17.35 30.29 10.92
C ALA A 347 -17.10 29.37 12.15
N GLY A 348 -15.90 29.42 12.73
CA GLY A 348 -15.52 28.64 13.92
C GLY A 348 -14.93 27.24 13.61
N LEU A 349 -14.38 26.59 14.64
CA LEU A 349 -13.67 25.30 14.51
C LEU A 349 -14.57 24.17 13.97
N ASP A 350 -15.85 24.18 14.34
CA ASP A 350 -16.79 23.14 13.92
C ASP A 350 -17.08 23.23 12.42
N ALA A 351 -17.29 24.43 11.88
CA ALA A 351 -17.47 24.66 10.44
C ALA A 351 -16.23 24.24 9.64
N ILE A 352 -15.02 24.54 10.13
CA ILE A 352 -13.75 24.10 9.53
C ILE A 352 -13.68 22.57 9.50
N SER A 353 -14.12 21.92 10.58
CA SER A 353 -14.14 20.46 10.68
C SER A 353 -15.30 19.80 9.92
N ALA A 354 -16.17 20.57 9.27
CA ALA A 354 -17.43 20.10 8.67
C ALA A 354 -18.37 19.43 9.71
N GLY A 355 -18.53 20.06 10.88
CA GLY A 355 -19.43 19.62 11.96
C GLY A 355 -18.90 18.47 12.83
N ARG A 356 -17.65 18.03 12.62
CA ARG A 356 -17.08 16.86 13.30
C ARG A 356 -16.69 17.13 14.73
N VAL A 357 -16.35 18.36 15.11
CA VAL A 357 -15.97 18.65 16.51
C VAL A 357 -17.17 18.41 17.42
N ASN A 358 -18.29 19.07 17.14
CA ASN A 358 -19.50 18.98 17.97
C ASN A 358 -20.32 17.73 17.67
N GLY A 359 -20.40 17.34 16.39
CA GLY A 359 -21.24 16.23 15.95
C GLY A 359 -20.56 14.87 15.92
N LEU A 360 -19.30 14.74 16.33
CA LEU A 360 -18.60 13.46 16.30
C LEU A 360 -17.53 13.30 17.38
N TRP A 361 -16.57 14.22 17.47
CA TRP A 361 -15.40 14.07 18.34
C TRP A 361 -15.72 14.24 19.82
N LEU A 362 -16.45 15.30 20.18
CA LEU A 362 -16.84 15.54 21.58
C LEU A 362 -17.76 14.44 22.12
N PRO A 363 -18.78 13.94 21.39
CA PRO A 363 -19.60 12.81 21.83
C PRO A 363 -18.83 11.51 22.05
N LEU A 364 -17.80 11.24 21.25
CA LEU A 364 -17.01 10.00 21.35
C LEU A 364 -15.93 10.06 22.44
N LEU A 365 -15.50 11.26 22.86
CA LEU A 365 -14.39 11.42 23.79
C LEU A 365 -14.59 10.73 25.16
N PRO A 366 -15.79 10.75 25.79
CA PRO A 366 -16.05 10.02 27.03
C PRO A 366 -15.81 8.51 26.91
N GLU A 367 -16.00 7.92 25.73
CA GLU A 367 -15.87 6.48 25.52
C GLU A 367 -14.42 6.01 25.57
N VAL A 368 -13.48 6.86 25.14
CA VAL A 368 -12.03 6.62 25.29
C VAL A 368 -11.68 6.39 26.77
N TRP A 369 -12.32 7.14 27.68
CA TRP A 369 -12.03 7.06 29.11
C TRP A 369 -12.63 5.85 29.81
N ARG A 370 -13.61 5.16 29.20
CA ARG A 370 -14.18 3.93 29.75
C ARG A 370 -13.26 2.73 29.57
N HIS A 371 -12.53 2.69 28.45
CA HIS A 371 -11.59 1.61 28.13
C HIS A 371 -10.22 2.18 27.70
N PRO A 372 -9.53 2.94 28.56
CA PRO A 372 -8.38 3.75 28.16
C PRO A 372 -7.14 2.93 27.80
N VAL A 373 -7.01 1.69 28.29
CA VAL A 373 -5.80 0.88 28.10
C VAL A 373 -5.84 0.11 26.78
N LEU A 374 -6.89 -0.69 26.55
CA LEU A 374 -7.01 -1.60 25.39
C LEU A 374 -8.05 -1.16 24.36
N GLY A 375 -8.83 -0.11 24.64
CA GLY A 375 -9.91 0.34 23.77
C GLY A 375 -11.11 -0.59 23.77
N ASN A 376 -12.05 -0.27 22.88
CA ASN A 376 -13.33 -0.95 22.71
C ASN A 376 -13.34 -1.97 21.57
N GLY A 377 -12.23 -2.13 20.85
CA GLY A 377 -12.08 -3.00 19.70
C GLY A 377 -12.22 -2.28 18.36
N ILE A 378 -11.74 -2.88 17.27
CA ILE A 378 -11.65 -2.21 15.95
C ILE A 378 -13.02 -1.79 15.43
N GLY A 379 -13.18 -0.52 15.04
CA GLY A 379 -14.45 0.00 14.58
C GLY A 379 -15.42 0.28 15.73
N SER A 380 -14.93 0.65 16.91
CA SER A 380 -15.79 0.79 18.10
C SER A 380 -16.85 1.86 17.99
N ILE A 381 -16.65 2.81 17.07
CA ILE A 381 -17.69 3.78 16.71
C ILE A 381 -19.02 3.10 16.37
N LEU A 382 -19.00 1.91 15.78
CA LEU A 382 -20.21 1.18 15.36
C LEU A 382 -21.13 0.80 16.52
N TRP A 383 -20.58 0.58 17.72
CA TRP A 383 -21.32 0.24 18.94
C TRP A 383 -21.15 1.29 20.05
N SER A 384 -20.69 2.48 19.68
CA SER A 384 -20.56 3.62 20.58
C SER A 384 -21.92 4.04 21.14
N ASP A 385 -21.92 4.59 22.35
CA ASP A 385 -23.15 5.13 22.93
C ASP A 385 -23.65 6.30 22.09
N ALA A 386 -22.74 7.12 21.57
CA ALA A 386 -23.07 8.23 20.68
C ALA A 386 -23.83 7.77 19.42
N MET A 387 -23.49 6.62 18.83
CA MET A 387 -24.24 6.06 17.70
C MET A 387 -25.52 5.33 18.12
N ARG A 388 -25.55 4.70 19.30
CA ARG A 388 -26.72 3.96 19.80
C ARG A 388 -27.81 4.85 20.37
N SER A 389 -27.48 6.00 20.96
CA SER A 389 -28.46 6.91 21.56
C SER A 389 -29.37 7.59 20.54
N GLY A 390 -29.10 7.43 19.24
CA GLY A 390 -29.86 8.05 18.16
C GLY A 390 -29.74 9.58 18.13
N ALA A 391 -30.37 10.19 17.13
CA ALA A 391 -30.33 11.61 16.77
C ALA A 391 -30.89 12.62 17.82
N GLY A 392 -30.97 12.25 19.10
CA GLY A 392 -31.23 13.18 20.21
C GLY A 392 -30.00 14.02 20.58
N HIS A 393 -28.83 13.61 20.11
CA HIS A 393 -27.62 14.42 20.02
C HIS A 393 -27.26 14.52 18.53
N MET A 394 -26.74 15.67 18.10
CA MET A 394 -26.41 16.03 16.71
C MET A 394 -25.28 15.17 16.11
N VAL A 395 -25.39 13.84 16.17
CA VAL A 395 -24.32 12.92 15.80
C VAL A 395 -24.47 12.51 14.35
N LEU A 396 -23.44 12.79 13.54
CA LEU A 396 -23.43 12.42 12.13
C LEU A 396 -23.43 10.88 12.02
N PRO A 397 -24.33 10.27 11.23
CA PRO A 397 -24.35 8.82 11.05
C PRO A 397 -23.16 8.41 10.19
N VAL A 398 -22.05 8.05 10.83
CA VAL A 398 -20.79 7.70 10.15
C VAL A 398 -20.19 6.43 10.75
N THR A 399 -19.49 5.66 9.91
CA THR A 399 -18.77 4.45 10.32
C THR A 399 -17.31 4.71 10.73
N HIS A 400 -16.90 5.98 10.76
CA HIS A 400 -15.53 6.39 11.01
C HIS A 400 -15.46 7.78 11.68
N PRO A 401 -14.61 8.00 12.71
CA PRO A 401 -14.57 9.26 13.45
C PRO A 401 -13.91 10.42 12.70
N HIS A 402 -13.39 10.19 11.49
CA HIS A 402 -12.66 11.17 10.67
C HIS A 402 -11.51 11.86 11.42
N ASN A 403 -10.87 11.12 12.32
CA ASN A 403 -9.66 11.49 13.04
C ASN A 403 -8.96 10.19 13.44
N ALA A 404 -7.80 9.92 12.83
CA ALA A 404 -7.13 8.64 12.97
C ALA A 404 -6.61 8.38 14.40
N TYR A 405 -6.31 9.45 15.14
CA TYR A 405 -5.82 9.38 16.51
C TYR A 405 -6.94 9.10 17.50
N LEU A 406 -8.09 9.77 17.31
CA LEU A 406 -9.30 9.47 18.06
C LEU A 406 -9.76 8.04 17.77
N GLN A 407 -9.74 7.61 16.50
CA GLN A 407 -10.02 6.21 16.14
C GLN A 407 -9.06 5.25 16.85
N GLY A 408 -7.75 5.51 16.81
CA GLY A 408 -6.76 4.66 17.46
C GLY A 408 -6.97 4.54 18.96
N ALA A 409 -7.32 5.65 19.63
CA ALA A 409 -7.62 5.67 21.06
C ALA A 409 -8.94 4.94 21.39
N LEU A 410 -9.98 5.09 20.57
CA LEU A 410 -11.26 4.40 20.72
C LEU A 410 -11.11 2.88 20.51
N ASP A 411 -10.47 2.49 19.41
CA ASP A 411 -10.40 1.10 18.98
C ASP A 411 -9.40 0.29 19.81
N MET A 412 -8.23 0.87 20.11
CA MET A 412 -7.08 0.14 20.70
C MET A 412 -6.58 0.75 22.02
N GLY A 413 -7.26 1.78 22.55
CA GLY A 413 -6.84 2.49 23.75
C GLY A 413 -5.60 3.35 23.52
N VAL A 414 -5.19 4.05 24.59
CA VAL A 414 -3.95 4.85 24.59
C VAL A 414 -2.73 3.96 24.34
N THR A 415 -2.73 2.74 24.87
CA THR A 415 -1.62 1.79 24.66
C THR A 415 -1.45 1.44 23.19
N GLY A 416 -2.53 1.04 22.51
CA GLY A 416 -2.47 0.72 21.09
C GLY A 416 -2.09 1.91 20.24
N LEU A 417 -2.67 3.09 20.51
CA LEU A 417 -2.31 4.33 19.82
C LEU A 417 -0.81 4.64 19.94
N LEU A 418 -0.24 4.54 21.14
CA LEU A 418 1.19 4.76 21.36
C LEU A 418 2.06 3.75 20.62
N LEU A 419 1.67 2.48 20.56
CA LEU A 419 2.38 1.45 19.81
C LEU A 419 2.35 1.73 18.31
N LEU A 420 1.20 2.11 17.76
CA LEU A 420 1.09 2.49 16.34
C LEU A 420 1.92 3.73 16.02
N CYS A 421 1.90 4.76 16.88
CA CYS A 421 2.77 5.93 16.74
C CYS A 421 4.26 5.55 16.78
N ALA A 422 4.64 4.65 17.70
CA ALA A 422 6.01 4.14 17.79
C ALA A 422 6.42 3.36 16.53
N TYR A 423 5.49 2.61 15.92
CA TYR A 423 5.72 1.95 14.63
C TYR A 423 6.01 2.94 13.52
N PHE A 424 5.18 3.98 13.35
CA PHE A 424 5.42 4.99 12.31
C PHE A 424 6.69 5.81 12.57
N ALA A 425 7.05 6.05 13.83
CA ALA A 425 8.34 6.65 14.20
C ALA A 425 9.51 5.73 13.82
N HIS A 426 9.39 4.42 14.03
CA HIS A 426 10.38 3.42 13.58
C HIS A 426 10.54 3.44 12.05
N VAL A 427 9.43 3.41 11.30
CA VAL A 427 9.43 3.49 9.84
C VAL A 427 10.09 4.79 9.36
N TRP A 428 9.69 5.93 9.91
CA TRP A 428 10.28 7.23 9.57
C TRP A 428 11.79 7.24 9.74
N ARG A 429 12.29 6.75 10.88
CA ARG A 429 13.73 6.65 11.16
C ARG A 429 14.43 5.75 10.16
N GLY A 430 13.85 4.60 9.83
CA GLY A 430 14.38 3.66 8.84
C GLY A 430 14.48 4.27 7.45
N LEU A 431 13.43 4.96 6.98
CA LEU A 431 13.41 5.66 5.70
C LEU A 431 14.45 6.79 5.66
N ARG A 432 14.54 7.59 6.72
CA ARG A 432 15.52 8.69 6.82
C ARG A 432 16.97 8.17 6.88
N ALA A 433 17.20 7.02 7.49
CA ALA A 433 18.53 6.40 7.51
C ALA A 433 18.95 5.97 6.10
N LEU A 434 18.07 5.29 5.35
CA LEU A 434 18.37 4.87 3.97
C LEU A 434 18.48 6.06 3.00
N ALA A 435 17.69 7.12 3.20
CA ALA A 435 17.79 8.34 2.41
C ALA A 435 19.17 9.03 2.52
N LYS A 436 19.89 8.84 3.62
CA LYS A 436 21.21 9.43 3.87
C LYS A 436 22.38 8.48 3.56
N ASP A 437 22.10 7.23 3.23
CA ASP A 437 23.12 6.20 3.07
C ASP A 437 23.84 6.30 1.72
N PRO A 438 25.18 6.54 1.68
CA PRO A 438 25.94 6.61 0.44
C PRO A 438 25.93 5.31 -0.39
N GLY A 439 25.69 4.16 0.24
CA GLY A 439 25.57 2.87 -0.45
C GLY A 439 24.27 2.68 -1.22
N VAL A 440 23.29 3.56 -1.02
CA VAL A 440 22.01 3.55 -1.73
C VAL A 440 22.12 4.43 -2.98
N THR A 441 21.60 3.93 -4.12
CA THR A 441 21.63 4.68 -5.38
C THR A 441 20.90 6.02 -5.23
N PRO A 442 21.32 7.09 -5.94
CA PRO A 442 20.73 8.42 -5.77
C PRO A 442 19.20 8.45 -5.92
N ALA A 443 18.65 7.83 -6.96
CA ALA A 443 17.20 7.77 -7.15
C ALA A 443 16.49 7.08 -5.97
N LEU A 444 17.06 6.00 -5.43
CA LEU A 444 16.48 5.26 -4.32
C LEU A 444 16.60 6.02 -2.99
N ARG A 445 17.65 6.83 -2.80
CA ARG A 445 17.74 7.78 -1.67
C ARG A 445 16.62 8.81 -1.71
N GLY A 446 16.40 9.41 -2.90
CA GLY A 446 15.28 10.31 -3.14
C GLY A 446 13.94 9.63 -2.86
N PHE A 447 13.76 8.39 -3.31
CA PHE A 447 12.55 7.60 -3.03
C PHE A 447 12.31 7.43 -1.52
N TYR A 448 13.32 7.02 -0.74
CA TYR A 448 13.17 6.88 0.72
C TYR A 448 12.93 8.22 1.43
N GLN A 449 13.56 9.30 0.95
CA GLN A 449 13.31 10.63 1.49
C GLN A 449 11.87 11.10 1.19
N GLY A 450 11.38 10.83 -0.02
CA GLY A 450 10.01 11.09 -0.42
C GLY A 450 9.00 10.27 0.37
N ALA A 451 9.31 9.00 0.64
CA ALA A 451 8.49 8.13 1.48
C ALA A 451 8.40 8.65 2.91
N ALA A 452 9.52 9.15 3.46
CA ALA A 452 9.51 9.84 4.75
C ALA A 452 8.59 11.07 4.66
N ALA A 453 8.84 12.01 3.75
CA ALA A 453 8.00 13.21 3.62
C ALA A 453 6.50 12.90 3.44
N GLY A 454 6.16 11.89 2.63
CA GLY A 454 4.79 11.41 2.43
C GLY A 454 4.17 10.83 3.70
N LEU A 455 4.94 10.08 4.50
CA LEU A 455 4.50 9.61 5.81
C LEU A 455 4.18 10.78 6.76
N ALA A 456 5.01 11.82 6.83
CA ALA A 456 4.68 13.01 7.63
C ALA A 456 3.43 13.70 7.10
N GLY A 457 3.32 13.88 5.78
CA GLY A 457 2.16 14.49 5.15
C GLY A 457 0.86 13.77 5.51
N ILE A 458 0.83 12.44 5.41
CA ILE A 458 -0.33 11.63 5.81
C ILE A 458 -0.58 11.72 7.31
N LEU A 459 0.43 11.60 8.17
CA LEU A 459 0.21 11.67 9.63
C LEU A 459 -0.41 13.00 10.06
N VAL A 460 -0.04 14.10 9.40
CA VAL A 460 -0.67 15.42 9.63
C VAL A 460 -2.10 15.45 9.06
N ALA A 461 -2.31 14.97 7.83
CA ALA A 461 -3.65 14.90 7.24
C ALA A 461 -4.62 14.02 8.05
N ASN A 462 -4.08 13.00 8.72
CA ASN A 462 -4.82 12.02 9.52
C ASN A 462 -5.49 12.60 10.78
N PHE A 463 -5.18 13.85 11.16
CA PHE A 463 -5.95 14.58 12.18
C PHE A 463 -7.37 14.92 11.72
N THR A 464 -7.60 14.96 10.41
CA THR A 464 -8.86 15.44 9.81
C THR A 464 -9.62 14.37 9.03
N ASP A 465 -9.02 13.20 8.82
CA ASP A 465 -9.64 12.05 8.14
C ASP A 465 -8.79 10.76 8.26
N SER A 466 -9.25 9.61 7.74
CA SER A 466 -8.50 8.33 7.65
C SER A 466 -8.16 7.64 8.98
N SER A 467 -7.39 6.56 8.88
CA SER A 467 -7.02 5.64 9.96
C SER A 467 -5.51 5.43 10.07
N LEU A 468 -5.05 5.08 11.28
CA LEU A 468 -3.69 4.61 11.51
C LEU A 468 -3.53 3.11 11.22
N THR A 469 -4.63 2.37 11.03
CA THR A 469 -4.60 0.98 10.57
C THR A 469 -4.35 0.92 9.06
N PRO A 470 -4.00 -0.26 8.49
CA PRO A 470 -3.80 -0.37 7.06
C PRO A 470 -5.06 -0.05 6.28
N ARG A 471 -4.89 0.78 5.24
CA ARG A 471 -5.96 1.14 4.32
C ARG A 471 -5.46 1.13 2.88
N PRO A 472 -6.33 0.88 1.88
CA PRO A 472 -5.95 0.89 0.47
C PRO A 472 -5.25 2.18 0.01
N GLU A 473 -5.66 3.35 0.51
CA GLU A 473 -5.03 4.63 0.15
C GLU A 473 -3.56 4.75 0.57
N GLN A 474 -3.10 3.89 1.49
CA GLN A 474 -1.72 3.84 1.96
C GLN A 474 -0.84 2.94 1.08
N ALA A 475 -1.33 2.40 -0.04
CA ALA A 475 -0.61 1.41 -0.85
C ALA A 475 0.82 1.82 -1.22
N PHE A 476 1.04 3.07 -1.64
CA PHE A 476 2.38 3.56 -1.96
C PHE A 476 3.28 3.74 -0.74
N LEU A 477 2.70 4.04 0.43
CA LEU A 477 3.45 4.07 1.69
C LEU A 477 3.88 2.65 2.08
N TRP A 478 2.99 1.67 1.99
CA TRP A 478 3.29 0.27 2.28
C TRP A 478 4.29 -0.34 1.30
N LEU A 479 4.23 0.04 0.02
CA LEU A 479 5.28 -0.25 -0.97
C LEU A 479 6.65 0.27 -0.50
N ALA A 480 6.71 1.53 -0.07
CA ALA A 480 7.96 2.12 0.40
C ALA A 480 8.47 1.49 1.71
N ILE A 481 7.57 1.13 2.63
CA ILE A 481 7.88 0.37 3.85
C ILE A 481 8.47 -1.00 3.50
N GLY A 482 7.85 -1.71 2.55
CA GLY A 482 8.36 -2.99 2.06
C GLY A 482 9.76 -2.85 1.48
N MET A 483 9.97 -1.88 0.59
CA MET A 483 11.29 -1.58 0.03
C MET A 483 12.33 -1.21 1.10
N MET A 484 11.94 -0.51 2.16
CA MET A 484 12.81 -0.19 3.30
C MET A 484 13.25 -1.45 4.04
N TYR A 485 12.30 -2.30 4.45
CA TYR A 485 12.63 -3.54 5.15
C TYR A 485 13.48 -4.48 4.29
N GLY A 486 13.17 -4.61 3.00
CA GLY A 486 13.94 -5.43 2.08
C GLY A 486 15.40 -4.98 1.94
N TYR A 487 15.63 -3.67 1.85
CA TYR A 487 16.98 -3.12 1.76
C TYR A 487 17.76 -3.29 3.07
N GLN A 488 17.11 -3.10 4.22
CA GLN A 488 17.72 -3.34 5.53
C GLN A 488 18.08 -4.82 5.72
N ALA A 489 17.20 -5.75 5.34
CA ALA A 489 17.44 -7.18 5.40
C ALA A 489 18.61 -7.60 4.50
N ARG A 490 18.71 -7.04 3.29
CA ARG A 490 19.84 -7.23 2.38
C ARG A 490 21.16 -6.82 3.02
N ARG A 491 21.20 -5.64 3.66
CA ARG A 491 22.40 -5.15 4.35
C ARG A 491 22.80 -6.07 5.51
N ALA A 492 21.84 -6.46 6.34
CA ALA A 492 22.10 -7.36 7.46
C ALA A 492 22.70 -8.70 7.00
N ALA A 493 22.20 -9.24 5.87
CA ALA A 493 22.76 -10.46 5.27
C ALA A 493 24.20 -10.25 4.76
N ALA A 494 24.50 -9.13 4.11
CA ALA A 494 25.85 -8.83 3.64
C ALA A 494 26.86 -8.68 4.80
N THR A 495 26.47 -8.01 5.89
CA THR A 495 27.32 -7.87 7.09
C THR A 495 27.57 -9.20 7.80
N ALA A 496 26.58 -10.10 7.83
CA ALA A 496 26.73 -11.43 8.42
C ALA A 496 27.74 -12.30 7.65
N VAL A 497 27.76 -12.21 6.31
CA VAL A 497 28.74 -12.93 5.47
C VAL A 497 30.15 -12.37 5.63
N ALA A 498 30.30 -11.05 5.83
CA ALA A 498 31.59 -10.40 6.00
C ALA A 498 32.28 -10.66 7.35
N ARG A 499 31.56 -11.22 8.34
CA ARG A 499 32.11 -11.67 9.62
C ARG A 499 31.99 -13.20 9.74
N PRO A 500 32.73 -14.01 8.96
CA PRO A 500 32.81 -15.43 9.26
C PRO A 500 33.50 -15.61 10.60
N ALA A 501 32.97 -16.52 11.42
CA ALA A 501 33.36 -16.79 12.80
C ALA A 501 34.88 -16.85 12.98
N TRP A 502 35.45 -15.78 13.54
CA TRP A 502 36.79 -15.75 14.13
C TRP A 502 36.79 -16.22 15.59
N ASP A 503 35.69 -16.87 16.03
CA ASP A 503 35.50 -17.31 17.43
C ASP A 503 35.67 -18.84 17.59
N GLY A 504 36.40 -19.50 16.69
CA GLY A 504 36.53 -20.97 16.68
C GLY A 504 37.95 -21.55 16.69
N ALA A 505 39.01 -20.73 16.78
CA ALA A 505 40.40 -21.21 16.65
C ALA A 505 41.24 -21.16 17.94
N HIS A 506 40.62 -20.95 19.11
CA HIS A 506 41.30 -21.05 20.39
C HIS A 506 40.44 -21.85 21.39
N ALA A 507 40.55 -23.17 21.32
CA ALA A 507 40.24 -24.09 22.42
C ALA A 507 41.20 -25.27 22.34
#